data_AF-A0A3D5JFM2-F1
#
_entry.id   AF-A0A3D5JFM2-F1
#
_cell.length_a   1.000
_cell.length_b   1.000
_cell.length_c   1.000
_cell.angle_alpha   90.00
_cell.angle_beta   90.00
_cell.angle_gamma   90.00
#
_symmetry.space_group_name_H-M   'P 1'
#
loop_
_entity.id
_entity.type
_entity.pdbx_description
1 polymer ?
#
loop_
_entity_poly.entity_id
_entity_poly.type
_entity_poly.pdbx_seq_one_letter_code
_entity_poly.pdbx_strand_id
1 'polypeptide(L)'
;MVIKTLQKVAIAAAAVTLTSSVALAQANLTFHTAGSGTPVALTATALVEYAADRGIANIQVSEGKVATNYLRDLAEGKIDLANGPFILP
;
A
#
# COMPACT_ATOMS: atom_id res chain seq x y z
N MET A 1 15.51 46.04 19.40
CA MET A 1 14.56 45.68 18.31
C MET A 1 15.04 44.45 17.52
N VAL A 2 16.32 44.39 17.12
CA VAL A 2 16.91 43.31 16.28
C VAL A 2 16.79 41.89 16.87
N ILE A 3 16.96 41.73 18.19
CA ILE A 3 16.89 40.41 18.86
C ILE A 3 15.51 39.75 18.77
N LYS A 4 14.43 40.53 18.89
CA LYS A 4 13.05 40.01 18.73
C LYS A 4 12.77 39.61 17.29
N THR A 5 13.39 40.27 16.31
CA THR A 5 13.27 39.93 14.89
C THR A 5 14.01 38.63 14.58
N LEU A 6 15.22 38.44 15.12
CA LEU A 6 16.00 37.21 14.99
C LEU A 6 15.28 35.99 15.59
N GLN A 7 14.65 36.15 16.76
CA GLN A 7 13.85 35.09 17.39
C GLN A 7 12.65 34.68 16.51
N LYS A 8 11.94 35.64 15.93
CA LYS A 8 10.81 35.35 15.02
C LYS A 8 11.26 34.61 13.75
N VAL A 9 12.41 34.99 13.19
CA VAL A 9 12.99 34.33 12.01
C VAL A 9 13.39 32.88 12.34
N ALA A 10 13.99 32.65 13.50
CA ALA A 10 14.35 31.30 13.95
C ALA A 10 13.10 30.40 14.14
N ILE A 11 12.03 30.95 14.72
CA ILE A 11 10.76 30.22 14.91
C ILE A 11 10.10 29.93 13.56
N ALA A 12 10.10 30.88 12.63
CA ALA A 12 9.56 30.68 11.28
C ALA A 12 10.35 29.63 10.48
N ALA A 13 11.68 29.64 10.58
CA ALA A 13 12.54 28.64 9.93
C ALA A 13 12.30 27.23 10.51
N ALA A 14 12.15 27.11 11.83
CA ALA A 14 11.83 25.83 12.48
C ALA A 14 10.45 25.29 12.06
N ALA A 15 9.46 26.17 11.86
CA ALA A 15 8.13 25.78 11.38
C ALA A 15 8.16 25.22 9.95
N VAL A 16 9.03 25.76 9.08
CA VAL A 16 9.21 25.27 7.70
C VAL A 16 9.92 23.92 7.66
N THR A 17 10.84 23.64 8.58
CA THR A 17 11.49 22.32 8.65
C THR A 17 10.57 21.20 9.14
N LEU A 18 9.48 21.52 9.83
CA LEU A 18 8.50 20.53 10.30
C LEU A 18 7.54 20.07 9.19
N THR A 19 7.49 20.77 8.06
CA THR A 19 6.62 20.41 6.92
C THR A 19 7.35 19.64 5.81
N SER A 20 8.68 19.48 5.90
CA SER A 20 9.49 18.99 4.77
C SER A 20 9.49 17.47 4.52
N SER A 21 8.76 16.67 5.29
CA SER A 21 8.49 15.27 4.91
C SER A 21 7.42 14.66 5.81
N VAL A 22 6.16 14.70 5.38
CA VAL A 22 5.21 13.70 5.87
C VAL A 22 5.61 12.37 5.25
N ALA A 23 6.26 11.50 6.02
CA ALA A 23 6.43 10.11 5.62
C ALA A 23 5.02 9.51 5.50
N LEU A 24 4.51 9.41 4.27
CA LEU A 24 3.24 8.73 4.02
C LEU A 24 3.44 7.26 4.38
N ALA A 25 2.80 6.81 5.45
CA ALA A 25 2.84 5.41 5.84
C ALA A 25 2.26 4.58 4.68
N GLN A 26 3.06 3.63 4.20
CA GLN A 26 2.65 2.69 3.15
C GLN A 26 1.45 1.87 3.65
N ALA A 27 0.41 1.71 2.83
CA ALA A 27 -0.77 0.94 3.21
C ALA A 27 -0.39 -0.55 3.37
N ASN A 28 -0.69 -1.17 4.51
CA ASN A 28 -0.52 -2.60 4.70
C ASN A 28 -1.77 -3.32 4.21
N LEU A 29 -1.63 -4.13 3.16
CA LEU A 29 -2.75 -4.84 2.53
C LEU A 29 -2.50 -6.34 2.55
N THR A 30 -3.57 -7.11 2.56
CA THR A 30 -3.57 -8.57 2.48
C THR A 30 -4.19 -9.03 1.16
N PHE A 31 -3.56 -10.00 0.51
CA PHE A 31 -3.98 -10.48 -0.80
C PHE A 31 -3.97 -12.00 -0.85
N HIS A 32 -5.12 -12.63 -1.08
CA HIS A 32 -5.19 -14.06 -1.39
C HIS A 32 -5.22 -14.33 -2.90
N THR A 33 -4.45 -15.33 -3.34
CA THR A 33 -4.34 -15.72 -4.75
C THR A 33 -4.32 -17.25 -4.95
N ALA A 34 -4.27 -17.69 -6.21
CA ALA A 34 -4.22 -19.08 -6.63
C ALA A 34 -2.89 -19.76 -6.28
N GLY A 35 -2.71 -21.01 -6.73
CA GLY A 35 -1.46 -21.75 -6.55
C GLY A 35 -0.26 -21.08 -7.23
N SER A 36 0.91 -21.20 -6.60
CA SER A 36 2.17 -20.66 -7.11
C SER A 36 2.46 -21.06 -8.55
N GLY A 37 3.07 -20.16 -9.32
CA GLY A 37 3.42 -20.40 -10.73
C GLY A 37 2.24 -20.42 -11.72
N THR A 38 0.99 -20.35 -11.24
CA THR A 38 -0.16 -20.13 -12.13
C THR A 38 -0.21 -18.70 -12.63
N PRO A 39 -0.83 -18.41 -13.80
CA PRO A 39 -0.99 -17.04 -14.28
C PRO A 39 -1.65 -16.12 -13.24
N VAL A 40 -2.61 -16.64 -12.48
CA VAL A 40 -3.32 -15.88 -11.45
C VAL A 40 -2.37 -15.48 -10.32
N ALA A 41 -1.55 -16.40 -9.79
CA ALA A 41 -0.55 -16.08 -8.77
C ALA A 41 0.52 -15.12 -9.29
N LEU A 42 1.02 -15.33 -10.52
CA LEU A 42 2.03 -14.46 -11.12
C LEU A 42 1.54 -13.01 -11.27
N THR A 43 0.27 -12.79 -11.61
CA THR A 43 -0.30 -11.44 -11.64
C THR A 43 -0.35 -10.78 -10.27
N ALA A 44 -0.62 -11.55 -9.21
CA ALA A 44 -0.59 -11.05 -7.83
C ALA A 44 0.85 -10.70 -7.41
N THR A 45 1.82 -11.57 -7.69
CA THR A 45 3.24 -11.33 -7.42
C THR A 45 3.73 -10.06 -8.10
N ALA A 46 3.43 -9.87 -9.39
CA ALA A 46 3.80 -8.67 -10.13
C ALA A 46 3.19 -7.40 -9.52
N LEU A 47 1.93 -7.45 -9.08
CA LEU A 47 1.29 -6.32 -8.40
C LEU A 47 2.02 -5.98 -7.09
N VAL A 48 2.33 -6.99 -6.27
CA VAL A 48 3.04 -6.83 -4.99
C VAL A 48 4.39 -6.17 -5.21
N GLU A 49 5.19 -6.67 -6.16
CA GLU A 49 6.52 -6.13 -6.47
C GLU A 49 6.44 -4.67 -6.95
N TYR A 50 5.53 -4.37 -7.89
CA TYR A 50 5.40 -3.01 -8.41
C TYR A 50 4.86 -2.00 -7.40
N ALA A 51 3.97 -2.42 -6.50
CA ALA A 51 3.45 -1.58 -5.42
C ALA A 51 4.52 -1.30 -4.37
N ALA A 52 5.37 -2.29 -4.05
CA ALA A 52 6.49 -2.12 -3.14
C ALA A 52 7.58 -1.21 -3.72
N ASP A 53 7.99 -1.46 -4.96
CA ASP A 53 9.02 -0.66 -5.67
C ASP A 53 8.65 0.82 -5.79
N ARG A 54 7.35 1.12 -5.93
CA ARG A 54 6.83 2.50 -5.99
C ARG A 54 6.51 3.11 -4.62
N GLY A 55 6.71 2.38 -3.52
CA GLY A 55 6.38 2.83 -2.16
C GLY A 55 4.88 3.07 -1.93
N ILE A 56 4.00 2.37 -2.67
CA ILE A 56 2.54 2.56 -2.63
C ILE A 56 1.90 1.76 -1.49
N ALA A 57 2.14 0.44 -1.46
CA ALA A 57 1.50 -0.47 -0.51
C ALA A 57 2.42 -1.65 -0.16
N ASN A 58 2.40 -2.08 1.09
CA ASN A 58 3.08 -3.26 1.59
C ASN A 58 2.06 -4.39 1.57
N ILE A 59 2.11 -5.21 0.53
CA ILE A 59 1.09 -6.23 0.25
C ILE A 59 1.59 -7.60 0.71
N GLN A 60 0.89 -8.22 1.65
CA GLN A 60 1.16 -9.56 2.15
C GLN A 60 0.34 -10.58 1.35
N VAL A 61 1.00 -11.37 0.50
CA VAL A 61 0.33 -12.33 -0.38
C VAL A 61 0.23 -13.72 0.28
N SER A 62 -0.93 -14.38 0.14
CA SER A 62 -1.14 -15.79 0.51
C SER A 62 -1.61 -16.58 -0.71
N GLU A 63 -0.79 -17.53 -1.12
CA GLU A 63 -1.05 -18.38 -2.29
C GLU A 63 -1.85 -19.65 -1.92
N GLY A 64 -2.16 -20.45 -2.95
CA GLY A 64 -2.76 -21.78 -2.79
C GLY A 64 -4.25 -21.78 -2.44
N LYS A 65 -4.95 -20.67 -2.64
CA LYS A 65 -6.39 -20.55 -2.41
C LYS A 65 -7.16 -20.82 -3.71
N VAL A 66 -8.42 -21.21 -3.60
CA VAL A 66 -9.35 -21.32 -4.74
C VAL A 66 -10.26 -20.08 -4.79
N ALA A 67 -10.73 -19.72 -5.98
CA ALA A 67 -11.44 -18.46 -6.21
C ALA A 67 -12.68 -18.26 -5.36
N THR A 68 -13.47 -19.31 -5.17
CA THR A 68 -14.64 -19.29 -4.31
C THR A 68 -14.30 -18.90 -2.86
N ASN A 69 -13.14 -19.31 -2.34
CA ASN A 69 -12.73 -19.01 -0.98
C ASN A 69 -12.24 -17.58 -0.84
N TYR A 70 -11.28 -17.16 -1.68
CA TYR A 70 -10.70 -15.83 -1.53
C TYR A 70 -11.66 -14.70 -1.93
N LEU A 71 -12.62 -14.94 -2.84
CA LEU A 71 -13.64 -13.94 -3.18
C LEU A 71 -14.64 -13.76 -2.04
N ARG A 72 -14.97 -14.85 -1.33
CA ARG A 72 -15.75 -14.78 -0.10
C ARG A 72 -14.97 -14.04 0.99
N ASP A 73 -13.70 -14.37 1.20
CA ASP A 73 -12.87 -13.70 2.20
C ASP A 73 -12.76 -12.19 1.93
N LEU A 74 -12.67 -11.78 0.65
CA LEU A 74 -12.72 -10.38 0.24
C LEU A 74 -14.09 -9.74 0.55
N ALA A 75 -15.19 -10.41 0.20
CA ALA A 75 -16.54 -9.91 0.46
C ALA A 75 -16.86 -9.78 1.95
N GLU A 76 -16.28 -10.64 2.78
CA GLU A 76 -16.40 -10.60 4.24
C GLU A 76 -15.42 -9.61 4.90
N GLY A 77 -14.56 -8.95 4.11
CA GLY A 77 -13.57 -7.98 4.60
C GLY A 77 -12.42 -8.61 5.39
N LYS A 78 -12.17 -9.92 5.22
CA LYS A 78 -11.04 -10.63 5.86
C LYS A 78 -9.72 -10.38 5.16
N ILE A 79 -9.78 -9.98 3.89
CA ILE A 79 -8.64 -9.57 3.08
C ILE A 79 -8.97 -8.32 2.29
N ASP A 80 -7.94 -7.62 1.83
CA ASP A 80 -8.08 -6.35 1.11
C ASP A 80 -8.14 -6.54 -0.41
N LEU A 81 -7.43 -7.55 -0.93
CA LEU A 81 -7.26 -7.79 -2.36
C LEU A 81 -7.47 -9.27 -2.71
N ALA A 82 -8.00 -9.52 -3.90
CA ALA A 82 -8.11 -10.86 -4.48
C ALA A 82 -8.07 -10.82 -6.01
N ASN A 83 -7.70 -11.94 -6.64
CA ASN A 83 -7.77 -12.07 -8.10
C ASN A 83 -9.22 -12.38 -8.53
N GLY A 84 -9.91 -11.42 -9.13
CA GLY A 84 -11.24 -11.65 -9.70
C GLY A 84 -11.19 -12.26 -11.10
N PRO A 85 -12.18 -13.09 -11.49
CA PRO A 85 -12.40 -13.38 -12.91
C PRO A 85 -12.76 -12.07 -13.62
N PHE A 86 -12.07 -11.78 -14.72
CA PHE A 86 -12.45 -10.67 -15.58
C PHE A 86 -13.56 -11.16 -16.51
N ILE A 87 -14.82 -10.88 -16.16
CA ILE A 87 -15.93 -11.13 -17.08
C ILE A 87 -15.94 -9.97 -18.08
N LEU A 88 -15.53 -10.26 -19.31
CA LEU A 88 -15.77 -9.35 -20.43
C LEU A 88 -17.28 -9.37 -20.75
N PRO A 89 -17.91 -8.20 -20.97
CA PRO A 89 -19.33 -8.11 -21.33
C PRO A 89 -19.65 -8.81 -22.65
#